data_AF-A0A316EC70-F1
#
_entry.id   AF-A0A316EC70-F1
#
_cell.length_a   1.000
_cell.length_b   1.000
_cell.length_c   1.000
_cell.angle_alpha   90.00
_cell.angle_beta   90.00
_cell.angle_gamma   90.00
#
_symmetry.space_group_name_H-M   'P 1'
#
loop_
_entity.id
_entity.type
_entity.pdbx_description
1 polymer ?
#
loop_
_entity_poly.entity_id
_entity_poly.type
_entity_poly.pdbx_seq_one_letter_code
_entity_poly.pdbx_strand_id
1 'polypeptide(L)'
;MSRLLRWQITGVFITFSSLLLALAVIGAWGYWAEDSTAVRAITVVMCLIFASCVGLSISIGTVDWDEGFPWRRAVTLLLFLLLGFGVGWARLGVP
;
A
#
# COMPACT_ATOMS: atom_id res chain seq x y z
N MET A 1 7.25 18.59 17.16
CA MET A 1 8.03 17.39 16.74
C MET A 1 9.00 17.82 15.63
N SER A 2 10.28 17.40 15.63
CA SER A 2 11.22 17.88 14.59
C SER A 2 10.85 17.32 13.21
N ARG A 3 11.02 18.12 12.15
CA ARG A 3 10.76 17.70 10.75
C ARG A 3 11.48 16.38 10.40
N LEU A 4 12.69 16.18 10.93
CA LEU A 4 13.49 14.97 10.72
C LEU A 4 12.84 13.72 11.33
N LEU A 5 12.32 13.79 12.56
CA LEU A 5 11.67 12.66 13.20
C LEU A 5 10.38 12.25 12.46
N ARG A 6 9.67 13.23 11.89
CA ARG A 6 8.46 13.00 11.08
C ARG A 6 8.78 12.23 9.79
N TRP A 7 9.85 12.63 9.09
CA TRP A 7 10.31 11.95 7.88
C TRP A 7 10.90 10.56 8.16
N GLN A 8 11.52 10.33 9.33
CA GLN A 8 11.99 8.99 9.70
C GLN A 8 10.83 8.01 9.90
N ILE A 9 9.79 8.40 10.64
CA ILE A 9 8.60 7.55 10.86
C ILE A 9 7.87 7.31 9.53
N THR A 10 7.65 8.38 8.77
CA THR A 10 6.98 8.28 7.46
C THR A 10 7.80 7.46 6.46
N GLY A 11 9.13 7.55 6.53
CA GLY A 11 10.05 6.82 5.68
C GLY A 11 9.89 5.30 5.80
N VAL A 12 9.60 4.78 7.01
CA VAL A 12 9.31 3.35 7.20
C VAL A 12 8.05 2.95 6.44
N PHE A 13 6.97 3.73 6.54
CA PHE A 13 5.71 3.44 5.82
C PHE A 13 5.86 3.54 4.30
N ILE A 14 6.61 4.54 3.82
CA ILE A 14 6.91 4.70 2.39
C ILE A 14 7.70 3.49 1.89
N THR A 15 8.78 3.14 2.59
CA THR A 15 9.65 2.03 2.20
C THR A 15 8.87 0.72 2.16
N PHE A 16 8.11 0.42 3.22
CA PHE A 16 7.31 -0.80 3.30
C PHE A 16 6.23 -0.87 2.20
N SER A 17 5.46 0.21 2.01
CA SER A 17 4.41 0.26 0.99
C SER A 17 4.99 0.16 -0.43
N SER A 18 6.14 0.79 -0.67
CA SER A 18 6.82 0.73 -1.97
C SER A 18 7.36 -0.65 -2.29
N LEU A 19 7.84 -1.38 -1.27
CA LEU A 19 8.32 -2.75 -1.41
C LEU A 19 7.15 -3.70 -1.78
N LEU A 20 6.01 -3.54 -1.12
CA LEU A 20 4.78 -4.30 -1.45
C LEU A 20 4.30 -4.00 -2.88
N LEU A 21 4.31 -2.73 -3.28
CA LEU A 21 3.98 -2.35 -4.66
C LEU A 21 4.95 -2.98 -5.67
N ALA A 22 6.25 -2.94 -5.39
CA ALA A 22 7.27 -3.52 -6.27
C ALA A 22 7.06 -5.03 -6.43
N LEU A 23 6.80 -5.75 -5.34
CA LEU A 23 6.48 -7.19 -5.39
C LEU A 23 5.21 -7.47 -6.20
N ALA A 24 4.16 -6.66 -6.04
CA ALA A 24 2.93 -6.81 -6.80
C ALA A 24 3.15 -6.58 -8.31
N VAL A 25 3.96 -5.58 -8.68
CA VAL A 25 4.31 -5.29 -10.08
C VAL A 25 5.20 -6.38 -10.67
N ILE A 26 6.19 -6.89 -9.92
CA ILE A 26 7.04 -8.01 -10.37
C ILE A 26 6.20 -9.27 -10.56
N GLY A 27 5.31 -9.58 -9.62
CA GLY A 27 4.37 -10.70 -9.74
C GLY A 27 3.44 -10.55 -10.94
N ALA A 28 2.92 -9.33 -11.17
CA ALA A 28 2.15 -9.02 -12.36
C ALA A 28 2.96 -9.28 -13.63
N TRP A 29 4.18 -8.74 -13.72
CA TRP A 29 5.04 -8.91 -14.90
C TRP A 29 5.41 -10.37 -15.17
N GLY A 30 5.78 -11.12 -14.13
CA GLY A 30 6.27 -12.50 -14.24
C GLY A 30 5.18 -13.49 -14.64
N TYR A 31 3.96 -13.31 -14.15
CA TYR A 31 2.86 -14.28 -14.33
C TYR A 31 1.71 -13.76 -15.20
N TRP A 32 1.83 -12.55 -15.77
CA TRP A 32 0.74 -11.93 -16.54
C TRP A 32 0.22 -12.86 -17.64
N ALA A 33 1.12 -13.46 -18.43
CA ALA A 33 0.76 -14.26 -19.59
C ALA A 33 0.03 -15.57 -19.21
N GLU A 34 0.37 -16.13 -18.05
CA GLU A 34 -0.14 -17.42 -17.56
C GLU A 34 -1.42 -17.25 -16.71
N ASP A 35 -1.61 -16.06 -16.11
CA ASP A 35 -2.74 -15.75 -15.27
C ASP A 35 -4.05 -15.63 -16.08
N SER A 36 -5.14 -16.17 -15.51
CA SER A 36 -6.50 -15.98 -16.03
C SER A 36 -6.96 -14.53 -15.88
N THR A 37 -7.96 -14.12 -16.67
CA THR A 37 -8.51 -12.75 -16.63
C THR A 37 -8.93 -12.30 -15.23
N ALA A 38 -9.48 -13.22 -14.41
CA ALA A 38 -9.86 -12.93 -13.04
C ALA A 38 -8.63 -12.64 -12.15
N VAL A 39 -7.56 -13.42 -12.30
CA VAL A 39 -6.33 -13.23 -11.52
C VAL A 39 -5.62 -11.94 -11.92
N ARG A 40 -5.59 -11.60 -13.22
CA ARG A 40 -5.07 -10.32 -13.70
C ARG A 40 -5.83 -9.14 -13.10
N ALA A 41 -7.16 -9.19 -13.06
CA ALA A 41 -7.97 -8.15 -12.46
C ALA A 41 -7.66 -7.97 -10.96
N ILE A 42 -7.52 -9.07 -10.22
CA ILE A 42 -7.12 -9.05 -8.80
C ILE A 42 -5.74 -8.41 -8.63
N THR A 43 -4.76 -8.81 -9.45
CA THR A 43 -3.39 -8.27 -9.41
C THR A 43 -3.36 -6.76 -9.70
N VAL A 44 -4.15 -6.28 -10.65
CA VAL A 44 -4.30 -4.84 -10.93
C VAL A 44 -4.88 -4.10 -9.73
N VAL A 45 -5.93 -4.65 -9.11
CA VAL A 45 -6.53 -4.06 -7.90
C VAL A 45 -5.50 -3.99 -6.76
N MET A 46 -4.72 -5.04 -6.53
CA MET A 46 -3.64 -5.02 -5.52
C MET A 46 -2.59 -3.94 -5.83
N CYS A 47 -2.20 -3.78 -7.10
CA CYS A 47 -1.26 -2.73 -7.49
C CYS A 47 -1.82 -1.32 -7.21
N LEU A 48 -3.10 -1.06 -7.53
CA LEU A 48 -3.76 0.21 -7.25
C LEU A 48 -3.85 0.50 -5.74
N ILE A 49 -4.14 -0.53 -4.94
CA ILE A 49 -4.18 -0.43 -3.48
C ILE A 49 -2.80 -0.05 -2.94
N PHE A 50 -1.73 -0.75 -3.33
CA PHE A 50 -0.39 -0.45 -2.84
C PHE A 50 0.16 0.89 -3.36
N ALA A 51 -0.17 1.28 -4.60
CA ALA A 51 0.16 2.60 -5.12
C ALA A 51 -0.53 3.72 -4.29
N SER A 52 -1.79 3.49 -3.90
CA SER A 52 -2.52 4.40 -3.01
C SER A 52 -1.89 4.46 -1.61
N CYS A 53 -1.42 3.33 -1.06
CA CYS A 53 -0.66 3.30 0.20
C CYS A 53 0.63 4.13 0.12
N VAL A 54 1.39 4.02 -0.97
CA VAL A 54 2.60 4.83 -1.18
C VAL A 54 2.24 6.32 -1.24
N GLY A 55 1.22 6.70 -2.01
CA GLY A 55 0.74 8.08 -2.09
C GLY A 55 0.29 8.65 -0.74
N LEU A 56 -0.46 7.87 0.05
CA LEU A 56 -0.89 8.26 1.40
C LEU A 56 0.27 8.36 2.37
N SER A 57 1.27 7.47 2.27
CA SER A 57 2.47 7.52 3.10
C SER A 57 3.26 8.80 2.82
N ILE A 58 3.46 9.16 1.55
CA ILE A 58 4.10 10.42 1.16
C ILE A 58 3.29 11.61 1.70
N SER A 59 1.95 11.58 1.57
CA SER A 59 1.05 12.62 2.08
C SER A 59 1.18 12.85 3.59
N ILE A 60 1.44 11.81 4.39
CA ILE A 60 1.66 11.96 5.85
C ILE A 60 2.95 12.73 6.14
N GLY A 61 3.99 12.54 5.31
CA GLY A 61 5.26 13.24 5.45
C GLY A 61 5.15 14.74 5.17
N THR A 62 4.22 15.14 4.28
CA THR A 62 4.10 16.54 3.84
C THR A 62 3.20 17.42 4.69
N VAL A 63 2.31 16.87 5.52
CA VAL A 63 1.37 17.68 6.35
C VAL A 63 1.84 17.89 7.78
N ASP A 64 1.67 19.12 8.23
CA ASP A 64 2.02 19.55 9.58
C ASP A 64 1.10 18.91 10.63
N TRP A 65 1.73 18.28 11.63
CA TRP A 65 1.05 17.56 12.70
C TRP A 65 0.33 18.47 13.70
N ASP A 66 0.56 19.79 13.60
CA ASP A 66 -0.06 20.79 14.47
C ASP A 66 -1.54 21.06 14.11
N GLU A 67 -2.00 20.66 12.91
CA GLU A 67 -3.43 20.72 12.50
C GLU A 67 -4.27 19.54 13.03
N GLY A 68 -3.70 18.75 13.96
CA GLY A 68 -4.29 17.52 14.45
C GLY A 68 -3.59 16.31 13.85
N PHE A 69 -3.33 15.30 14.69
CA PHE A 69 -2.68 14.06 14.29
C PHE A 69 -3.34 13.52 13.01
N PRO A 70 -2.58 13.09 11.97
CA PRO A 70 -3.12 12.70 10.67
C PRO A 70 -3.83 11.32 10.72
N TRP A 71 -4.66 11.10 11.73
CA TRP A 71 -5.39 9.88 12.05
C TRP A 71 -6.20 9.39 10.86
N ARG A 72 -6.84 10.30 10.13
CA ARG A 72 -7.60 9.95 8.91
C ARG A 72 -6.72 9.27 7.86
N ARG A 73 -5.49 9.74 7.66
CA ARG A 73 -4.55 9.18 6.68
C ARG A 73 -3.95 7.86 7.16
N ALA A 74 -3.62 7.76 8.44
CA ALA A 74 -3.15 6.51 9.05
C ALA A 74 -4.23 5.41 9.02
N VAL A 75 -5.48 5.75 9.32
CA VAL A 75 -6.63 4.83 9.23
C VAL A 75 -6.88 4.41 7.79
N THR A 76 -6.77 5.34 6.83
CA THR A 76 -6.91 5.00 5.40
C THR A 76 -5.79 4.06 4.94
N LEU A 77 -4.54 4.31 5.35
CA LEU A 77 -3.42 3.40 5.10
C LEU A 77 -3.67 2.00 5.67
N LEU A 78 -4.14 1.93 6.92
CA LEU A 78 -4.45 0.66 7.58
C LEU A 78 -5.56 -0.10 6.84
N LEU A 79 -6.62 0.60 6.43
CA LEU A 79 -7.73 0.02 5.66
C LEU A 79 -7.26 -0.52 4.30
N PHE A 80 -6.44 0.25 3.58
CA PHE A 80 -5.89 -0.19 2.29
C PHE A 80 -4.94 -1.38 2.44
N LEU A 81 -4.11 -1.40 3.49
CA LEU A 81 -3.29 -2.56 3.82
C LEU A 81 -4.17 -3.78 4.09
N LEU A 82 -5.20 -3.65 4.93
CA LEU A 82 -6.14 -4.72 5.24
C LEU A 82 -6.86 -5.25 3.99
N LEU A 83 -7.28 -4.35 3.10
CA LEU A 83 -7.88 -4.69 1.81
C LEU A 83 -6.89 -5.43 0.91
N GLY A 84 -5.64 -4.97 0.82
CA GLY A 84 -4.59 -5.67 0.09
C GLY A 84 -4.35 -7.09 0.62
N PHE A 85 -4.27 -7.25 1.94
CA PHE A 85 -4.16 -8.57 2.56
C PHE A 85 -5.41 -9.43 2.35
N GLY A 86 -6.61 -8.87 2.47
CA GLY A 86 -7.86 -9.58 2.26
C GLY A 86 -8.04 -10.07 0.81
N VAL A 87 -7.66 -9.24 -0.16
CA VAL A 87 -7.65 -9.62 -1.58
C VAL A 87 -6.60 -10.71 -1.86
N GLY A 88 -5.42 -10.60 -1.26
CA GLY A 88 -4.39 -11.65 -1.34
C GLY A 88 -4.85 -12.96 -0.70
N TRP A 89 -5.54 -12.89 0.44
CA TRP A 89 -6.13 -14.04 1.12
C TRP A 89 -7.22 -14.70 0.27
N ALA A 90 -8.13 -13.90 -0.31
CA ALA A 90 -9.17 -14.40 -1.22
C ALA A 90 -8.57 -15.08 -2.46
N ARG A 91 -7.41 -14.60 -2.95
CA ARG A 91 -6.66 -15.24 -4.04
C ARG A 91 -6.04 -16.58 -3.64
N LEU A 92 -5.61 -16.73 -2.39
CA LEU A 92 -4.97 -17.96 -1.87
C LEU A 92 -5.96 -19.10 -1.63
N GLY A 93 -7.27 -18.86 -1.64
CA GLY A 93 -8.29 -19.90 -1.61
C GLY A 93 -8.22 -20.81 -0.37
N VAL A 94 -7.80 -20.28 0.77
CA VAL A 94 -7.87 -21.02 2.04
C VAL A 94 -9.28 -20.83 2.62
N PRO A 95 -10.05 -21.91 2.88
CA PRO A 95 -11.39 -21.84 3.47
C PRO A 95 -11.40 -21.18 4.85
#